data_AF-A0A3M7TLK7-F1
#
_entry.id   AF-A0A3M7TLK7-F1
#
_cell.length_a   1.000
_cell.length_b   1.000
_cell.length_c   1.000
_cell.angle_alpha   90.00
_cell.angle_beta   90.00
_cell.angle_gamma   90.00
#
_symmetry.space_group_name_H-M   'P 1'
#
loop_
_entity.id
_entity.type
_entity.pdbx_description
1 polymer ?
#
loop_
_entity_poly.entity_id
_entity_poly.type
_entity_poly.pdbx_seq_one_letter_code
_entity_poly.pdbx_strand_id
1 'polypeptide(L)'
;MHISFTKHDPNISTSCKAVIEYLEKENNTREKKLEHYFDGMSELYENKFDDHLEKQNKFFSNVEQDKEEKFFSQIEATDTIDANSSSRHKESQSNFFMINVSPSKQEIDHLKKIIDIELNNKGIGEKEQFILAQTDQGNNQLEIMKNDLMHQALREYSREVMQKYVENFNRTIYINPDKLPNQKEEKNINSETKLELNNQGIDKNNPNYEQLYQQIRENKAKLLGKDLSVRKMTEKDLVWFGKVEEKRTYKSDDKWVKDNKSTQKEIDRLDKIVSESSKKNKERLEKIVTLEKRLHRDKVTGDVVREGMKKGGDQYHVHIIVSRYDNCPDKRFKGSMSPMANHKNSKIAGKNAQVGFNRDEFFKQTEKSFDQKFHYERPQKEKYEQRNFERKNYDRTGQKLSNAVKRTGTEILQPLKNEVMRNTGMNEISKLNISNNVSKELGFRVPMSIPKTPMEASIKLIRSTIQKISEVSKGI
;
A
#
# COMPACT_ATOMS: atom_id res chain seq x y z
N MET A 1 -0.19 -1.49 -11.16
CA MET A 1 -0.38 -1.33 -9.70
C MET A 1 -1.80 -1.64 -9.24
N HIS A 2 -1.94 -2.26 -8.07
CA HIS A 2 -3.22 -2.39 -7.37
C HIS A 2 -3.18 -1.66 -6.03
N ILE A 3 -4.13 -0.75 -5.80
CA ILE A 3 -4.31 -0.07 -4.52
C ILE A 3 -5.73 -0.30 -4.01
N SER A 4 -5.89 -0.65 -2.74
CA SER A 4 -7.20 -0.84 -2.10
C SER A 4 -7.30 -0.11 -0.78
N PHE A 5 -8.51 0.36 -0.46
CA PHE A 5 -8.85 0.96 0.82
C PHE A 5 -9.70 0.00 1.66
N THR A 6 -9.30 -0.20 2.90
CA THR A 6 -10.08 -0.90 3.91
C THR A 6 -10.41 0.07 5.03
N LYS A 7 -11.70 0.22 5.34
CA LYS A 7 -12.14 1.00 6.50
C LYS A 7 -12.07 0.16 7.77
N HIS A 8 -11.66 0.79 8.86
CA HIS A 8 -11.85 0.25 10.20
C HIS A 8 -13.34 0.07 10.53
N ASP A 9 -13.70 -1.01 11.22
CA ASP A 9 -15.05 -1.21 11.77
C ASP A 9 -15.05 -0.92 13.28
N PRO A 10 -15.65 0.19 13.72
CA PRO A 10 -15.65 0.58 15.13
C PRO A 10 -16.43 -0.37 16.04
N ASN A 11 -17.28 -1.24 15.48
CA ASN A 11 -18.00 -2.25 16.28
C ASN A 11 -17.11 -3.43 16.67
N ILE A 12 -16.03 -3.68 15.92
CA ILE A 12 -15.11 -4.79 16.17
C ILE A 12 -13.99 -4.38 17.13
N SER A 13 -13.41 -3.20 16.91
CA SER A 13 -12.36 -2.61 17.75
C SER A 13 -12.50 -1.10 17.69
N THR A 14 -12.00 -0.37 18.68
CA THR A 14 -11.83 1.09 18.61
C THR A 14 -10.38 1.48 18.33
N SER A 15 -9.45 0.53 18.50
CA SER A 15 -8.01 0.71 18.38
C SER A 15 -7.46 0.07 17.10
N CYS A 16 -6.40 0.67 16.55
CA CYS A 16 -5.62 0.07 15.46
C CYS A 16 -4.65 -1.03 15.90
N LYS A 17 -4.51 -1.29 17.21
CA LYS A 17 -3.56 -2.25 17.79
C LYS A 17 -3.59 -3.62 17.11
N ALA A 18 -4.76 -4.24 16.96
CA ALA A 18 -4.89 -5.56 16.36
C ALA A 18 -4.41 -5.62 14.89
N VAL A 19 -4.59 -4.53 14.14
CA VAL A 19 -4.11 -4.43 12.76
C VAL A 19 -2.58 -4.29 12.76
N ILE A 20 -2.05 -3.44 13.64
CA ILE A 20 -0.59 -3.23 13.76
C ILE A 20 0.13 -4.51 14.20
N GLU A 21 -0.42 -5.23 15.19
CA GLU A 21 0.09 -6.54 15.65
C GLU A 21 0.11 -7.58 14.53
N TYR A 22 -0.95 -7.59 13.70
CA TYR A 22 -1.04 -8.50 12.58
C TYR A 22 0.08 -8.24 11.55
N LEU A 23 0.31 -6.97 11.18
CA LEU A 23 1.36 -6.58 10.24
C LEU A 23 2.77 -6.89 10.79
N GLU A 24 2.93 -6.89 12.12
CA GLU A 24 4.20 -7.24 12.74
C GLU A 24 4.47 -8.74 12.76
N LYS A 25 3.47 -9.54 13.11
CA LYS A 25 3.60 -11.00 13.10
C LYS A 25 3.98 -11.58 11.75
N GLU A 26 3.50 -10.99 10.65
CA GLU A 26 3.88 -11.41 9.30
C GLU A 26 5.40 -11.25 9.04
N ASN A 27 6.03 -10.24 9.62
CA ASN A 27 7.46 -9.97 9.47
C ASN A 27 8.35 -10.72 10.49
N ASN A 28 7.87 -11.09 11.69
CA ASN A 28 8.70 -11.82 12.68
C ASN A 28 9.18 -13.21 12.21
N THR A 29 8.57 -13.79 11.18
CA THR A 29 9.06 -15.04 10.57
C THR A 29 10.39 -14.84 9.82
N ARG A 30 10.72 -13.58 9.47
CA ARG A 30 11.98 -13.15 8.87
C ARG A 30 13.09 -13.09 9.93
N GLU A 31 12.83 -12.46 11.08
CA GLU A 31 13.80 -12.29 12.18
C GLU A 31 14.43 -13.60 12.59
N LYS A 32 13.61 -14.61 12.90
CA LYS A 32 14.10 -15.93 13.33
C LYS A 32 15.01 -16.63 12.31
N LYS A 33 14.88 -16.33 11.02
CA LYS A 33 15.73 -16.91 9.97
C LYS A 33 17.06 -16.16 9.81
N LEU A 34 17.06 -14.86 10.06
CA LEU A 34 18.25 -14.01 10.00
C LEU A 34 19.04 -14.06 11.30
N GLU A 35 18.38 -13.99 12.46
CA GLU A 35 19.00 -14.20 13.79
C GLU A 35 19.77 -15.52 13.81
N HIS A 36 19.15 -16.63 13.37
CA HIS A 36 19.83 -17.94 13.34
C HIS A 36 21.03 -18.00 12.39
N TYR A 37 21.05 -17.17 11.34
CA TYR A 37 22.18 -17.06 10.41
C TYR A 37 23.32 -16.23 11.00
N PHE A 38 23.00 -15.18 11.77
CA PHE A 38 23.99 -14.26 12.35
C PHE A 38 24.50 -14.68 13.74
N ASP A 39 23.76 -15.50 14.48
CA ASP A 39 24.23 -16.11 15.74
C ASP A 39 25.51 -16.95 15.50
N GLY A 40 25.65 -17.52 14.29
CA GLY A 40 26.87 -18.21 13.84
C GLY A 40 28.00 -17.30 13.34
N MET A 41 27.77 -15.98 13.23
CA MET A 41 28.72 -14.97 12.75
C MET A 41 29.08 -13.91 13.82
N SER A 42 28.54 -14.06 15.03
CA SER A 42 28.61 -13.09 16.14
C SER A 42 30.04 -12.76 16.60
N GLU A 43 31.03 -13.62 16.28
CA GLU A 43 32.44 -13.34 16.56
C GLU A 43 33.08 -12.28 15.65
N LEU A 44 32.43 -11.87 14.55
CA LEU A 44 33.03 -11.02 13.50
C LEU A 44 32.35 -9.66 13.26
N TYR A 45 31.18 -9.39 13.84
CA TYR A 45 30.38 -8.20 13.51
C TYR A 45 30.10 -7.34 14.75
N GLU A 46 30.50 -6.07 14.67
CA GLU A 46 30.09 -5.04 15.65
C GLU A 46 28.57 -4.83 15.60
N ASN A 47 27.97 -4.56 16.78
CA ASN A 47 26.56 -4.30 17.11
C ASN A 47 25.70 -3.42 16.16
N LYS A 48 26.25 -2.85 15.09
CA LYS A 48 25.55 -1.94 14.15
C LYS A 48 24.72 -2.66 13.08
N PHE A 49 24.91 -3.96 12.85
CA PHE A 49 24.16 -4.70 11.82
C PHE A 49 22.77 -5.12 12.30
N ASP A 50 22.65 -5.54 13.56
CA ASP A 50 21.36 -5.84 14.21
C ASP A 50 20.41 -4.62 14.21
N ASP A 51 20.96 -3.43 14.48
CA ASP A 51 20.22 -2.16 14.43
C ASP A 51 19.57 -1.88 13.06
N HIS A 52 20.17 -2.34 11.96
CA HIS A 52 19.65 -2.12 10.60
C HIS A 52 18.51 -3.10 10.26
N LEU A 53 18.66 -4.36 10.68
CA LEU A 53 17.66 -5.38 10.44
C LEU A 53 16.37 -5.12 11.25
N GLU A 54 16.53 -4.63 12.49
CA GLU A 54 15.41 -4.16 13.31
C GLU A 54 14.67 -2.99 12.67
N LYS A 55 15.37 -2.03 12.06
CA LYS A 55 14.75 -0.85 11.40
C LYS A 55 13.82 -1.25 10.27
N GLN A 56 14.13 -2.32 9.53
CA GLN A 56 13.29 -2.79 8.42
C GLN A 56 11.97 -3.41 8.88
N ASN A 57 11.91 -3.94 10.10
CA ASN A 57 10.67 -4.48 10.67
C ASN A 57 9.84 -3.41 11.39
N LYS A 58 10.43 -2.25 11.69
CA LYS A 58 9.73 -1.12 12.31
C LYS A 58 8.86 -0.39 11.28
N PHE A 59 7.87 0.33 11.79
CA PHE A 59 6.98 1.15 10.96
C PHE A 59 7.73 2.39 10.47
N PHE A 60 7.40 2.86 9.27
CA PHE A 60 7.94 4.11 8.72
C PHE A 60 6.83 5.14 8.51
N SER A 61 7.20 6.41 8.39
CA SER A 61 6.25 7.51 8.17
C SER A 61 6.89 8.67 7.39
N ASN A 62 6.22 9.80 7.36
CA ASN A 62 6.67 11.10 6.84
C ASN A 62 7.53 11.90 7.85
N VAL A 63 7.80 11.34 9.04
CA VAL A 63 8.57 11.99 10.10
C VAL A 63 10.05 11.71 9.92
N GLU A 64 10.85 12.76 9.94
CA GLU A 64 12.31 12.71 9.92
C GLU A 64 12.86 13.19 11.26
N GLN A 65 13.94 12.55 11.71
CA GLN A 65 14.71 12.97 12.89
C GLN A 65 16.15 13.18 12.46
N ASP A 66 16.71 14.37 12.72
CA ASP A 66 18.09 14.73 12.35
C ASP A 66 18.41 14.54 10.84
N LYS A 67 17.40 14.78 9.98
CA LYS A 67 17.44 14.56 8.51
C LYS A 67 17.51 13.08 8.08
N GLU A 68 17.28 12.15 9.00
CA GLU A 68 17.16 10.73 8.72
C GLU A 68 15.72 10.23 8.90
N GLU A 69 15.40 9.14 8.21
CA GLU A 69 14.11 8.46 8.33
C GLU A 69 13.91 7.95 9.76
N LYS A 70 12.84 8.41 10.43
CA LYS A 70 12.46 7.88 11.74
C LYS A 70 11.64 6.60 11.58
N PHE A 71 12.04 5.56 12.30
CA PHE A 71 11.30 4.32 12.44
C PHE A 71 10.54 4.27 13.77
N PHE A 72 9.41 3.59 13.78
CA PHE A 72 8.47 3.56 14.90
C PHE A 72 8.21 2.14 15.35
N SER A 73 8.17 1.94 16.66
CA SER A 73 7.69 0.70 17.26
C SER A 73 6.19 0.53 17.07
N GLN A 74 5.72 -0.69 17.30
CA GLN A 74 4.31 -1.04 17.33
C GLN A 74 3.48 -0.14 18.27
N ILE A 75 4.00 0.11 19.47
CA ILE A 75 3.34 0.88 20.52
C ILE A 75 3.22 2.34 20.07
N GLU A 76 4.32 2.94 19.61
CA GLU A 76 4.31 4.34 19.14
C GLU A 76 3.34 4.54 17.98
N ALA A 77 3.32 3.64 16.99
CA ALA A 77 2.41 3.73 15.86
C ALA A 77 0.93 3.63 16.29
N THR A 78 0.65 2.71 17.22
CA THR A 78 -0.70 2.50 17.77
C THR A 78 -1.19 3.73 18.52
N ASP A 79 -0.41 4.18 19.50
CA ASP A 79 -0.78 5.28 20.38
C ASP A 79 -0.96 6.58 19.58
N THR A 80 -0.10 6.81 18.58
CA THR A 80 -0.18 8.01 17.74
C THR A 80 -1.45 8.04 16.88
N ILE A 81 -1.85 6.91 16.28
CA ILE A 81 -3.08 6.83 15.48
C ILE A 81 -4.32 6.96 16.37
N ASP A 82 -4.36 6.23 17.49
CA ASP A 82 -5.53 6.17 18.37
C ASP A 82 -5.75 7.48 19.13
N ALA A 83 -4.68 8.19 19.51
CA ALA A 83 -4.78 9.52 20.10
C ALA A 83 -5.32 10.58 19.12
N ASN A 84 -5.23 10.34 17.81
CA ASN A 84 -5.64 11.30 16.79
C ASN A 84 -7.16 11.32 16.54
N SER A 85 -7.88 12.00 17.42
CA SER A 85 -9.33 12.22 17.31
C SER A 85 -9.72 13.70 17.22
N SER A 86 -10.84 13.99 16.54
CA SER A 86 -11.48 15.32 16.52
C SER A 86 -12.56 15.43 17.59
N SER A 87 -12.84 16.64 18.07
CA SER A 87 -13.98 16.90 18.98
C SER A 87 -15.35 16.61 18.34
N ARG A 88 -15.40 16.47 17.02
CA ARG A 88 -16.62 16.12 16.25
C ARG A 88 -16.67 14.64 15.87
N HIS A 89 -15.77 13.84 16.39
CA HIS A 89 -15.73 12.41 16.11
C HIS A 89 -16.98 11.72 16.67
N LYS A 90 -17.45 10.69 15.94
CA LYS A 90 -18.59 9.86 16.34
C LYS A 90 -18.10 8.43 16.43
N GLU A 91 -18.46 7.74 17.51
CA GLU A 91 -18.06 6.35 17.76
C GLU A 91 -18.43 5.40 16.63
N SER A 92 -19.52 5.66 15.90
CA SER A 92 -19.94 4.87 14.74
C SER A 92 -19.07 5.06 13.49
N GLN A 93 -18.08 5.95 13.51
CA GLN A 93 -17.20 6.22 12.38
C GLN A 93 -15.85 5.51 12.51
N SER A 94 -15.31 5.07 11.38
CA SER A 94 -13.95 4.52 11.31
C SER A 94 -12.90 5.52 11.78
N ASN A 95 -12.04 5.12 12.73
CA ASN A 95 -10.95 5.93 13.31
C ASN A 95 -9.74 6.06 12.38
N PHE A 96 -9.51 5.05 11.54
CA PHE A 96 -8.42 4.99 10.60
C PHE A 96 -8.83 4.21 9.35
N PHE A 97 -7.99 4.27 8.33
CA PHE A 97 -8.12 3.54 7.09
C PHE A 97 -6.81 2.82 6.80
N MET A 98 -6.91 1.62 6.22
CA MET A 98 -5.76 0.90 5.71
C MET A 98 -5.73 1.03 4.18
N ILE A 99 -4.58 1.41 3.65
CA ILE A 99 -4.29 1.52 2.22
C ILE A 99 -3.28 0.42 1.91
N ASN A 100 -3.66 -0.53 1.06
CA ASN A 100 -2.74 -1.56 0.60
C ASN A 100 -2.22 -1.15 -0.77
N VAL A 101 -0.91 -0.95 -0.88
CA VAL A 101 -0.22 -0.62 -2.13
C VAL A 101 0.50 -1.88 -2.61
N SER A 102 0.07 -2.42 -3.73
CA SER A 102 0.61 -3.66 -4.29
C SER A 102 1.10 -3.40 -5.72
N PRO A 103 2.41 -3.22 -5.92
CA PRO A 103 3.01 -3.31 -7.23
C PRO A 103 2.62 -4.63 -7.93
N SER A 104 2.43 -4.56 -9.23
CA SER A 104 2.24 -5.71 -10.10
C SER A 104 3.57 -6.43 -10.29
N LYS A 105 3.51 -7.66 -10.80
CA LYS A 105 4.72 -8.43 -11.13
C LYS A 105 5.68 -7.64 -12.03
N GLN A 106 5.16 -6.97 -13.07
CA GLN A 106 5.99 -6.19 -14.00
C GLN A 106 6.65 -4.99 -13.32
N GLU A 107 5.93 -4.31 -12.42
CA GLU A 107 6.47 -3.22 -11.61
C GLU A 107 7.55 -3.71 -10.63
N ILE A 108 7.37 -4.89 -10.01
CA ILE A 108 8.38 -5.51 -9.14
C ILE A 108 9.62 -5.89 -9.94
N ASP A 109 9.44 -6.56 -11.09
CA ASP A 109 10.54 -6.95 -11.97
C ASP A 109 11.33 -5.72 -12.47
N HIS A 110 10.64 -4.60 -12.71
CA HIS A 110 11.28 -3.33 -13.04
C HIS A 110 12.08 -2.74 -11.88
N LEU A 111 11.52 -2.74 -10.66
CA LEU A 111 12.24 -2.29 -9.47
C LEU A 111 13.49 -3.15 -9.21
N LYS A 112 13.42 -4.47 -9.41
CA LYS A 112 14.60 -5.35 -9.31
C LYS A 112 15.72 -4.93 -10.25
N LYS A 113 15.40 -4.57 -11.51
CA LYS A 113 16.40 -4.06 -12.47
C LYS A 113 17.02 -2.74 -12.01
N ILE A 114 16.23 -1.82 -11.45
CA ILE A 114 16.73 -0.56 -10.89
C ILE A 114 17.70 -0.84 -9.73
N ILE A 115 17.35 -1.79 -8.87
CA ILE A 115 18.18 -2.21 -7.74
C ILE A 115 19.50 -2.81 -8.22
N ASP A 116 19.47 -3.66 -9.25
CA ASP A 116 20.70 -4.24 -9.84
C ASP A 116 21.61 -3.15 -10.42
N ILE A 117 21.04 -2.14 -11.08
CA ILE A 117 21.78 -0.96 -11.57
C ILE A 117 22.40 -0.19 -10.40
N GLU A 118 21.65 -0.01 -9.32
CA GLU A 118 22.10 0.71 -8.12
C GLU A 118 23.24 -0.03 -7.40
N LEU A 119 23.17 -1.37 -7.32
CA LEU A 119 24.25 -2.20 -6.80
C LEU A 119 25.51 -2.08 -7.67
N ASN A 120 25.35 -2.12 -8.99
CA ASN A 120 26.46 -1.94 -9.92
C ASN A 120 27.14 -0.57 -9.75
N ASN A 121 26.35 0.50 -9.60
CA ASN A 121 26.86 1.85 -9.35
C ASN A 121 27.69 1.96 -8.05
N LYS A 122 27.43 1.09 -7.07
CA LYS A 122 28.18 1.00 -5.81
C LYS A 122 29.42 0.11 -5.90
N GLY A 123 29.69 -0.46 -7.07
CA GLY A 123 30.79 -1.38 -7.32
C GLY A 123 30.48 -2.83 -6.95
N ILE A 124 29.19 -3.18 -6.85
CA ILE A 124 28.72 -4.58 -6.78
C ILE A 124 28.09 -4.92 -8.14
N GLY A 125 28.94 -5.02 -9.15
CA GLY A 125 28.55 -5.36 -10.52
C GLY A 125 28.31 -6.86 -10.71
N GLU A 126 28.18 -7.29 -11.96
CA GLU A 126 27.86 -8.68 -12.29
C GLU A 126 28.88 -9.68 -11.74
N LYS A 127 30.18 -9.32 -11.75
CA LYS A 127 31.26 -10.18 -11.25
C LYS A 127 31.17 -10.36 -9.75
N GLU A 128 30.94 -9.28 -9.01
CA GLU A 128 30.82 -9.30 -7.56
C GLU A 128 29.58 -10.05 -7.11
N GLN A 129 28.45 -9.84 -7.79
CA GLN A 129 27.22 -10.59 -7.54
C GLN A 129 27.41 -12.08 -7.84
N PHE A 130 28.11 -12.42 -8.92
CA PHE A 130 28.40 -13.82 -9.26
C PHE A 130 29.26 -14.50 -8.19
N ILE A 131 30.29 -13.82 -7.66
CA ILE A 131 31.15 -14.33 -6.59
C ILE A 131 30.34 -14.55 -5.31
N LEU A 132 29.53 -13.58 -4.92
CA LEU A 132 28.65 -13.69 -3.75
C LEU A 132 27.72 -14.90 -3.88
N ALA A 133 27.11 -15.09 -5.06
CA ALA A 133 26.20 -16.19 -5.34
C ALA A 133 26.85 -17.58 -5.32
N GLN A 134 28.18 -17.70 -5.36
CA GLN A 134 28.87 -19.00 -5.29
C GLN A 134 28.79 -19.66 -3.91
N THR A 135 28.48 -18.89 -2.86
CA THR A 135 28.41 -19.39 -1.48
C THR A 135 27.02 -19.11 -0.92
N ASP A 136 26.50 -20.01 -0.09
CA ASP A 136 25.21 -19.79 0.57
C ASP A 136 25.21 -18.49 1.39
N GLN A 137 26.33 -18.20 2.05
CA GLN A 137 26.51 -16.99 2.86
C GLN A 137 26.52 -15.71 2.01
N GLY A 138 27.33 -15.69 0.95
CA GLY A 138 27.38 -14.55 0.03
C GLY A 138 26.06 -14.33 -0.71
N ASN A 139 25.37 -15.41 -1.08
CA ASN A 139 24.07 -15.34 -1.74
C ASN A 139 23.01 -14.74 -0.79
N ASN A 140 22.98 -15.17 0.47
CA ASN A 140 22.12 -14.57 1.48
C ASN A 140 22.41 -13.08 1.69
N GLN A 141 23.69 -12.70 1.72
CA GLN A 141 24.07 -11.30 1.84
C GLN A 141 23.62 -10.46 0.63
N LEU A 142 23.73 -11.00 -0.58
CA LEU A 142 23.25 -10.35 -1.80
C LEU A 142 21.73 -10.16 -1.76
N GLU A 143 20.98 -11.17 -1.34
CA GLU A 143 19.52 -11.11 -1.19
C GLU A 143 19.10 -10.06 -0.14
N ILE A 144 19.79 -9.98 1.00
CA ILE A 144 19.55 -8.93 2.00
C ILE A 144 19.74 -7.55 1.37
N MET A 145 20.87 -7.30 0.70
CA MET A 145 21.14 -6.01 0.07
C MET A 145 20.07 -5.63 -0.98
N LYS A 146 19.63 -6.58 -1.80
CA LYS A 146 18.57 -6.34 -2.79
C LYS A 146 17.24 -6.04 -2.11
N ASN A 147 16.89 -6.78 -1.06
CA ASN A 147 15.65 -6.57 -0.31
C ASN A 147 15.66 -5.20 0.38
N ASP A 148 16.78 -4.78 0.97
CA ASP A 148 16.89 -3.48 1.64
C ASP A 148 16.60 -2.32 0.68
N LEU A 149 17.19 -2.39 -0.53
CA LEU A 149 16.96 -1.40 -1.58
C LEU A 149 15.51 -1.45 -2.11
N MET A 150 14.92 -2.65 -2.21
CA MET A 150 13.50 -2.80 -2.57
C MET A 150 12.58 -2.16 -1.51
N HIS A 151 12.84 -2.44 -0.23
CA HIS A 151 12.07 -1.85 0.86
C HIS A 151 12.19 -0.33 0.85
N GLN A 152 13.41 0.22 0.68
CA GLN A 152 13.61 1.66 0.56
C GLN A 152 12.79 2.26 -0.59
N ALA A 153 12.87 1.68 -1.79
CA ALA A 153 12.10 2.14 -2.95
C ALA A 153 10.60 2.17 -2.67
N LEU A 154 10.07 1.13 -2.00
CA LEU A 154 8.66 1.04 -1.63
C LEU A 154 8.27 2.04 -0.53
N ARG A 155 9.15 2.34 0.43
CA ARG A 155 8.91 3.37 1.46
C ARG A 155 8.85 4.76 0.82
N GLU A 156 9.82 5.08 -0.03
CA GLU A 156 9.85 6.35 -0.75
C GLU A 156 8.65 6.53 -1.69
N TYR A 157 8.24 5.46 -2.36
CA TYR A 157 7.03 5.48 -3.17
C TYR A 157 5.76 5.63 -2.31
N SER A 158 5.72 5.02 -1.14
CA SER A 158 4.59 5.18 -0.21
C SER A 158 4.41 6.64 0.24
N ARG A 159 5.50 7.40 0.41
CA ARG A 159 5.43 8.84 0.67
C ARG A 159 4.77 9.60 -0.47
N GLU A 160 5.13 9.30 -1.72
CA GLU A 160 4.48 9.87 -2.91
C GLU A 160 2.99 9.53 -2.97
N VAL A 161 2.64 8.27 -2.66
CA VAL A 161 1.25 7.83 -2.58
C VAL A 161 0.48 8.67 -1.55
N MET A 162 1.07 8.92 -0.38
CA MET A 162 0.46 9.76 0.65
C MET A 162 0.43 11.24 0.29
N GLN A 163 1.37 11.73 -0.50
CA GLN A 163 1.29 13.08 -1.09
C GLN A 163 0.09 13.18 -2.05
N LYS A 164 -0.06 12.23 -2.98
CA LYS A 164 -1.23 12.16 -3.87
C LYS A 164 -2.54 11.97 -3.12
N TYR A 165 -2.48 11.31 -1.96
CA TYR A 165 -3.62 11.17 -1.06
C TYR A 165 -4.08 12.53 -0.54
N VAL A 166 -3.16 13.38 -0.06
CA VAL A 166 -3.49 14.74 0.42
C VAL A 166 -3.93 15.66 -0.70
N GLU A 167 -3.21 15.69 -1.82
CA GLU A 167 -3.52 16.52 -2.98
C GLU A 167 -4.96 16.28 -3.46
N ASN A 168 -5.44 15.04 -3.38
CA ASN A 168 -6.78 14.65 -3.80
C ASN A 168 -7.92 15.28 -2.97
N PHE A 169 -7.67 15.61 -1.70
CA PHE A 169 -8.66 16.31 -0.86
C PHE A 169 -8.71 17.81 -1.16
N ASN A 170 -7.70 18.38 -1.83
CA ASN A 170 -7.60 19.80 -2.18
C ASN A 170 -7.92 20.76 -1.00
N ARG A 171 -7.48 20.38 0.20
CA ARG A 171 -7.84 21.03 1.46
C ARG A 171 -6.80 22.06 1.88
N THR A 172 -7.25 23.09 2.58
CA THR A 172 -6.39 24.06 3.26
C THR A 172 -6.42 23.82 4.77
N ILE A 173 -5.29 24.08 5.42
CA ILE A 173 -5.11 23.99 6.87
C ILE A 173 -4.50 25.28 7.42
N TYR A 174 -4.60 25.49 8.72
CA TYR A 174 -4.04 26.67 9.38
C TYR A 174 -2.51 26.57 9.48
N ILE A 175 -1.83 27.69 9.24
CA ILE A 175 -0.36 27.77 9.28
C ILE A 175 0.16 27.62 10.71
N ASN A 176 -0.45 28.35 11.65
CA ASN A 176 -0.05 28.38 13.06
C ASN A 176 -1.18 27.85 13.95
N PRO A 177 -1.35 26.51 14.04
CA PRO A 177 -2.44 25.92 14.82
C PRO A 177 -2.40 26.29 16.30
N ASP A 178 -1.23 26.55 16.87
CA ASP A 178 -1.08 26.94 18.28
C ASP A 178 -1.57 28.37 18.57
N LYS A 179 -1.71 29.20 17.52
CA LYS A 179 -2.21 30.58 17.61
C LYS A 179 -3.69 30.71 17.23
N LEU A 180 -4.42 29.59 17.19
CA LEU A 180 -5.84 29.62 16.87
C LEU A 180 -6.67 30.20 18.03
N PRO A 181 -7.78 30.92 17.73
CA PRO A 181 -8.64 31.44 18.77
C PRO A 181 -9.34 30.33 19.55
N ASN A 182 -9.48 30.53 20.86
CA ASN A 182 -10.34 29.69 21.70
C ASN A 182 -11.83 29.93 21.37
N GLN A 183 -12.73 29.15 21.97
CA GLN A 183 -14.15 29.20 21.62
C GLN A 183 -14.81 30.54 21.96
N LYS A 184 -14.36 31.24 23.02
CA LYS A 184 -14.89 32.54 23.42
C LYS A 184 -14.38 33.64 22.48
N GLU A 185 -13.09 33.63 22.19
CA GLU A 185 -12.45 34.55 21.23
C GLU A 185 -13.07 34.40 19.84
N GLU A 186 -13.28 33.16 19.36
CA GLU A 186 -13.89 32.89 18.06
C GLU A 186 -15.33 33.43 17.99
N LYS A 187 -16.12 33.26 19.05
CA LYS A 187 -17.47 33.85 19.13
C LYS A 187 -17.40 35.37 19.03
N ASN A 188 -16.48 36.00 19.77
CA ASN A 188 -16.32 37.46 19.77
C ASN A 188 -15.89 37.99 18.40
N ILE A 189 -14.85 37.38 17.81
CA ILE A 189 -14.37 37.72 16.47
C ILE A 189 -15.51 37.62 15.45
N ASN A 190 -16.29 36.55 15.49
CA ASN A 190 -17.40 36.34 14.55
C ASN A 190 -18.55 37.33 14.77
N SER A 191 -18.86 37.73 16.01
CA SER A 191 -19.89 38.75 16.27
C SER A 191 -19.44 40.13 15.82
N GLU A 192 -18.20 40.53 16.15
CA GLU A 192 -17.65 41.82 15.74
C GLU A 192 -17.51 41.93 14.21
N THR A 193 -17.09 40.85 13.54
CA THR A 193 -17.01 40.80 12.07
C THR A 193 -18.37 41.06 11.42
N LYS A 194 -19.43 40.45 11.96
CA LYS A 194 -20.81 40.65 11.45
C LYS A 194 -21.31 42.07 11.72
N LEU A 195 -20.99 42.63 12.89
CA LEU A 195 -21.34 44.00 13.24
C LEU A 195 -20.67 44.99 12.27
N GLU A 196 -19.39 44.80 11.97
CA GLU A 196 -18.63 45.66 11.06
C GLU A 196 -19.17 45.60 9.63
N LEU A 197 -19.48 44.41 9.11
CA LEU A 197 -20.12 44.26 7.81
C LEU A 197 -21.49 44.94 7.73
N ASN A 198 -22.31 44.78 8.77
CA ASN A 198 -23.61 45.44 8.85
C ASN A 198 -23.47 46.98 8.88
N ASN A 199 -22.51 47.50 9.65
CA ASN A 199 -22.23 48.94 9.70
C ASN A 199 -21.74 49.48 8.34
N GLN A 200 -21.08 48.66 7.53
CA GLN A 200 -20.70 48.98 6.15
C GLN A 200 -21.83 48.79 5.13
N GLY A 201 -23.03 48.39 5.56
CA GLY A 201 -24.17 48.12 4.69
C GLY A 201 -24.02 46.86 3.82
N ILE A 202 -23.11 45.96 4.17
CA ILE A 202 -22.82 44.73 3.40
C ILE A 202 -23.66 43.58 3.98
N ASP A 203 -24.67 43.16 3.24
CA ASP A 203 -25.52 42.03 3.60
C ASP A 203 -24.98 40.68 3.07
N LYS A 204 -25.64 39.59 3.47
CA LYS A 204 -25.29 38.22 3.02
C LYS A 204 -25.58 37.96 1.54
N ASN A 205 -26.38 38.82 0.89
CA ASN A 205 -26.72 38.67 -0.52
C ASN A 205 -25.63 39.28 -1.42
N ASN A 206 -24.74 40.10 -0.85
CA ASN A 206 -23.60 40.65 -1.56
C ASN A 206 -22.69 39.51 -2.09
N PRO A 207 -22.36 39.50 -3.40
CA PRO A 207 -21.50 38.48 -4.00
C PRO A 207 -20.13 38.34 -3.32
N ASN A 208 -19.62 39.42 -2.72
CA ASN A 208 -18.30 39.48 -2.09
C ASN A 208 -18.35 39.28 -0.57
N TYR A 209 -19.52 39.03 0.02
CA TYR A 209 -19.70 38.92 1.47
C TYR A 209 -18.71 37.93 2.10
N GLU A 210 -18.51 36.76 1.51
CA GLU A 210 -17.62 35.73 2.07
C GLU A 210 -16.15 36.14 2.10
N GLN A 211 -15.69 36.81 1.05
CA GLN A 211 -14.31 37.27 0.96
C GLN A 211 -14.05 38.38 1.99
N LEU A 212 -14.98 39.34 2.08
CA LEU A 212 -14.91 40.45 3.04
C LEU A 212 -15.04 39.97 4.48
N TYR A 213 -15.95 39.02 4.74
CA TYR A 213 -16.08 38.36 6.04
C TYR A 213 -14.77 37.70 6.46
N GLN A 214 -14.13 36.96 5.56
CA GLN A 214 -12.86 36.30 5.86
C GLN A 214 -11.73 37.31 6.14
N GLN A 215 -11.64 38.38 5.35
CA GLN A 215 -10.63 39.44 5.54
C GLN A 215 -10.79 40.17 6.88
N ILE A 216 -12.01 40.61 7.21
CA ILE A 216 -12.28 41.31 8.48
C ILE A 216 -12.04 40.34 9.64
N ARG A 217 -12.50 39.09 9.54
CA ARG A 217 -12.27 38.05 10.55
C ARG A 217 -10.78 37.82 10.82
N GLU A 218 -9.96 37.77 9.77
CA GLU A 218 -8.51 37.64 9.89
C GLU A 218 -7.87 38.87 10.56
N ASN A 219 -8.29 40.08 10.19
CA ASN A 219 -7.80 41.31 10.80
C ASN A 219 -8.15 41.38 12.30
N LYS A 220 -9.38 41.05 12.67
CA LYS A 220 -9.80 40.98 14.08
C LYS A 220 -9.05 39.92 14.86
N ALA A 221 -8.81 38.75 14.26
CA ALA A 221 -8.00 37.71 14.89
C ALA A 221 -6.57 38.20 15.14
N LYS A 222 -5.95 38.88 14.15
CA LYS A 222 -4.61 39.46 14.30
C LYS A 222 -4.52 40.50 15.41
N LEU A 223 -5.55 41.35 15.58
CA LEU A 223 -5.62 42.31 16.69
C LEU A 223 -5.60 41.65 18.07
N LEU A 224 -6.12 40.42 18.18
CA LEU A 224 -6.10 39.61 19.40
C LEU A 224 -4.86 38.73 19.51
N GLY A 225 -3.85 38.92 18.64
CA GLY A 225 -2.64 38.10 18.58
C GLY A 225 -2.87 36.67 18.06
N LYS A 226 -4.01 36.41 17.41
CA LYS A 226 -4.37 35.11 16.83
C LYS A 226 -4.09 35.08 15.35
N ASP A 227 -3.88 33.88 14.81
CA ASP A 227 -3.61 33.67 13.40
C ASP A 227 -4.60 32.69 12.76
N LEU A 228 -5.30 33.17 11.73
CA LEU A 228 -6.24 32.40 10.93
C LEU A 228 -5.73 32.15 9.50
N SER A 229 -4.48 32.48 9.22
CA SER A 229 -3.85 32.28 7.92
C SER A 229 -3.83 30.79 7.56
N VAL A 230 -4.12 30.49 6.30
CA VAL A 230 -4.21 29.12 5.80
C VAL A 230 -3.20 28.84 4.69
N ARG A 231 -2.75 27.60 4.60
CA ARG A 231 -1.94 27.08 3.49
C ARG A 231 -2.56 25.82 2.91
N LYS A 232 -2.09 25.39 1.74
CA LYS A 232 -2.42 24.06 1.21
C LYS A 232 -1.86 22.97 2.13
N MET A 233 -2.66 21.93 2.32
CA MET A 233 -2.27 20.76 3.08
C MET A 233 -1.18 19.98 2.34
N THR A 234 -0.26 19.40 3.11
CA THR A 234 0.85 18.56 2.64
C THR A 234 0.79 17.19 3.34
N GLU A 235 1.57 16.23 2.87
CA GLU A 235 1.69 14.91 3.48
C GLU A 235 2.12 14.97 4.94
N LYS A 236 2.88 16.00 5.36
CA LYS A 236 3.30 16.24 6.75
C LYS A 236 2.15 16.48 7.72
N ASP A 237 1.01 16.88 7.18
CA ASP A 237 -0.20 17.19 7.95
C ASP A 237 -1.09 15.95 8.16
N LEU A 238 -0.63 14.77 7.75
CA LEU A 238 -1.28 13.49 8.02
C LEU A 238 -0.58 12.75 9.16
N VAL A 239 -1.38 11.97 9.89
CA VAL A 239 -0.88 10.94 10.80
C VAL A 239 -1.04 9.59 10.11
N TRP A 240 0.06 8.96 9.71
CA TRP A 240 0.06 7.65 9.06
C TRP A 240 1.34 6.86 9.36
N PHE A 241 1.24 5.54 9.24
CA PHE A 241 2.37 4.62 9.36
C PHE A 241 2.32 3.57 8.26
N GLY A 242 3.46 3.26 7.68
CA GLY A 242 3.63 2.24 6.65
C GLY A 242 4.44 1.05 7.15
N LYS A 243 4.18 -0.12 6.58
CA LYS A 243 5.00 -1.32 6.74
C LYS A 243 5.12 -2.06 5.41
N VAL A 244 6.35 -2.41 5.04
CA VAL A 244 6.64 -3.17 3.83
C VAL A 244 6.62 -4.67 4.15
N GLU A 245 6.00 -5.44 3.29
CA GLU A 245 5.90 -6.90 3.38
C GLU A 245 6.32 -7.54 2.06
N GLU A 246 6.99 -8.69 2.14
CA GLU A 246 7.60 -9.38 0.99
C GLU A 246 6.79 -10.60 0.55
N LYS A 247 6.05 -11.17 1.50
CA LYS A 247 5.37 -12.46 1.39
C LYS A 247 3.91 -12.25 1.71
N ARG A 248 3.06 -13.04 1.08
CA ARG A 248 1.64 -13.12 1.41
C ARG A 248 1.27 -14.56 1.67
N THR A 249 0.33 -14.76 2.58
CA THR A 249 -0.26 -16.07 2.81
C THR A 249 -1.70 -16.11 2.29
N TYR A 250 -2.17 -17.31 1.98
CA TYR A 250 -3.57 -17.57 1.68
C TYR A 250 -4.38 -17.57 2.98
N LYS A 251 -5.37 -16.69 3.06
CA LYS A 251 -6.21 -16.53 4.24
C LYS A 251 -7.34 -17.54 4.25
N SER A 252 -7.89 -17.83 5.43
CA SER A 252 -9.02 -18.76 5.58
C SER A 252 -10.27 -18.32 4.83
N ASP A 253 -10.42 -17.01 4.63
CA ASP A 253 -11.54 -16.38 3.98
C ASP A 253 -11.37 -16.20 2.47
N ASP A 254 -10.17 -16.48 1.93
CA ASP A 254 -9.88 -16.43 0.49
C ASP A 254 -10.80 -17.41 -0.26
N LYS A 255 -11.31 -16.96 -1.41
CA LYS A 255 -12.26 -17.75 -2.21
C LYS A 255 -11.71 -19.12 -2.59
N TRP A 256 -10.48 -19.17 -3.11
CA TRP A 256 -9.85 -20.42 -3.51
C TRP A 256 -9.63 -21.38 -2.33
N VAL A 257 -9.31 -20.85 -1.15
CA VAL A 257 -9.16 -21.66 0.07
C VAL A 257 -10.51 -22.24 0.48
N LYS A 258 -11.59 -21.45 0.48
CA LYS A 258 -12.95 -21.93 0.77
C LYS A 258 -13.43 -22.99 -0.22
N ASP A 259 -13.27 -22.71 -1.51
CA ASP A 259 -13.66 -23.61 -2.60
C ASP A 259 -12.88 -24.93 -2.51
N ASN A 260 -11.55 -24.87 -2.32
CA ASN A 260 -10.72 -26.05 -2.13
C ASN A 260 -11.06 -26.80 -0.84
N LYS A 261 -11.32 -26.11 0.27
CA LYS A 261 -11.70 -26.73 1.55
C LYS A 261 -13.01 -27.51 1.42
N SER A 262 -13.97 -27.00 0.65
CA SER A 262 -15.22 -27.71 0.37
C SER A 262 -15.00 -28.95 -0.53
N THR A 263 -14.19 -28.79 -1.58
CA THR A 263 -13.84 -29.86 -2.53
C THR A 263 -13.04 -30.97 -1.85
N GLN A 264 -12.06 -30.61 -1.02
CA GLN A 264 -11.20 -31.54 -0.29
C GLN A 264 -12.03 -32.36 0.71
N LYS A 265 -12.99 -31.74 1.41
CA LYS A 265 -13.91 -32.49 2.29
C LYS A 265 -14.75 -33.52 1.51
N GLU A 266 -15.10 -33.25 0.26
CA GLU A 266 -15.81 -34.23 -0.58
C GLU A 266 -14.87 -35.38 -1.00
N ILE A 267 -13.64 -35.06 -1.40
CA ILE A 267 -12.60 -36.05 -1.71
C ILE A 267 -12.36 -36.96 -0.49
N ASP A 268 -12.10 -36.38 0.69
CA ASP A 268 -11.83 -37.13 1.92
C ASP A 268 -13.01 -38.03 2.33
N ARG A 269 -14.26 -37.62 2.03
CA ARG A 269 -15.45 -38.46 2.26
C ARG A 269 -15.50 -39.64 1.29
N LEU A 270 -15.19 -39.41 0.02
CA LEU A 270 -15.16 -40.45 -1.01
C LEU A 270 -14.04 -41.46 -0.75
N ASP A 271 -12.87 -41.01 -0.30
CA ASP A 271 -11.73 -41.86 0.05
C ASP A 271 -12.02 -42.79 1.24
N LYS A 272 -12.81 -42.32 2.22
CA LYS A 272 -13.21 -43.12 3.38
C LYS A 272 -14.23 -44.20 3.07
N ILE A 273 -14.95 -44.11 1.95
CA ILE A 273 -15.89 -45.17 1.56
C ILE A 273 -15.05 -46.39 1.17
N VAL A 274 -15.43 -47.59 1.61
CA VAL A 274 -14.87 -48.86 1.11
C VAL A 274 -16.01 -49.58 0.39
N SER A 275 -15.81 -49.95 -0.87
CA SER A 275 -16.82 -50.65 -1.68
C SER A 275 -16.20 -51.87 -2.35
N GLU A 276 -16.83 -53.02 -2.18
CA GLU A 276 -16.39 -54.31 -2.73
C GLU A 276 -16.75 -54.46 -4.22
N SER A 277 -17.72 -53.69 -4.74
CA SER A 277 -18.11 -53.75 -6.15
C SER A 277 -17.14 -52.96 -7.04
N SER A 278 -16.52 -53.62 -8.02
CA SER A 278 -15.49 -52.99 -8.88
C SER A 278 -16.01 -51.80 -9.69
N LYS A 279 -17.28 -51.87 -10.14
CA LYS A 279 -17.92 -50.80 -10.94
C LYS A 279 -18.11 -49.50 -10.14
N LYS A 280 -18.68 -49.58 -8.93
CA LYS A 280 -18.86 -48.37 -8.07
C LYS A 280 -17.51 -47.82 -7.59
N ASN A 281 -16.52 -48.69 -7.38
CA ASN A 281 -15.18 -48.26 -7.04
C ASN A 281 -14.53 -47.46 -8.19
N LYS A 282 -14.70 -47.90 -9.45
CA LYS A 282 -14.24 -47.16 -10.62
C LYS A 282 -14.90 -45.78 -10.75
N GLU A 283 -16.23 -45.71 -10.66
CA GLU A 283 -16.98 -44.44 -10.72
C GLU A 283 -16.55 -43.46 -9.61
N ARG A 284 -16.31 -43.98 -8.40
CA ARG A 284 -15.79 -43.20 -7.27
C ARG A 284 -14.42 -42.62 -7.56
N LEU A 285 -13.48 -43.43 -8.07
CA LEU A 285 -12.13 -42.99 -8.41
C LEU A 285 -12.15 -41.93 -9.53
N GLU A 286 -12.98 -42.11 -10.56
CA GLU A 286 -13.17 -41.11 -11.63
C GLU A 286 -13.72 -39.78 -11.08
N LYS A 287 -14.64 -39.84 -10.10
CA LYS A 287 -15.15 -38.66 -9.42
C LYS A 287 -14.07 -37.95 -8.59
N ILE A 288 -13.24 -38.69 -7.86
CA ILE A 288 -12.09 -38.13 -7.11
C ILE A 288 -11.13 -37.42 -8.07
N VAL A 289 -10.71 -38.06 -9.16
CA VAL A 289 -9.83 -37.46 -10.17
C VAL A 289 -10.42 -36.18 -10.76
N THR A 290 -11.75 -36.16 -10.98
CA THR A 290 -12.44 -34.96 -11.48
C THR A 290 -12.44 -33.83 -10.45
N LEU A 291 -12.65 -34.14 -9.17
CA LEU A 291 -12.60 -33.17 -8.08
C LEU A 291 -11.19 -32.63 -7.85
N GLU A 292 -10.18 -33.48 -7.92
CA GLU A 292 -8.76 -33.09 -7.81
C GLU A 292 -8.34 -32.13 -8.92
N LYS A 293 -8.82 -32.34 -10.16
CA LYS A 293 -8.59 -31.43 -11.29
C LYS A 293 -9.27 -30.07 -11.11
N ARG A 294 -10.32 -29.99 -10.28
CA ARG A 294 -11.03 -28.74 -9.98
C ARG A 294 -10.35 -27.91 -8.89
N LEU A 295 -9.43 -28.50 -8.11
CA LEU A 295 -8.73 -27.79 -7.05
C LEU A 295 -7.92 -26.62 -7.62
N HIS A 296 -8.10 -25.44 -7.02
CA HIS A 296 -7.33 -24.26 -7.34
C HIS A 296 -5.88 -24.43 -6.89
N ARG A 297 -4.95 -24.10 -7.79
CA ARG A 297 -3.51 -24.21 -7.57
C ARG A 297 -2.83 -22.85 -7.67
N ASP A 298 -1.77 -22.68 -6.90
CA ASP A 298 -0.92 -21.49 -7.00
C ASP A 298 -0.28 -21.46 -8.39
N LYS A 299 -0.27 -20.29 -9.03
CA LYS A 299 0.17 -20.16 -10.43
C LYS A 299 1.68 -20.34 -10.60
N VAL A 300 2.45 -20.08 -9.54
CA VAL A 300 3.91 -20.13 -9.57
C VAL A 300 4.39 -21.47 -9.06
N THR A 301 3.88 -21.93 -7.91
CA THR A 301 4.33 -23.21 -7.33
C THR A 301 3.61 -24.42 -7.91
N GLY A 302 2.39 -24.26 -8.42
CA GLY A 302 1.55 -25.37 -8.91
C GLY A 302 0.88 -26.19 -7.80
N ASP A 303 1.11 -25.84 -6.53
CA ASP A 303 0.55 -26.57 -5.39
C ASP A 303 -0.91 -26.21 -5.16
N VAL A 304 -1.66 -27.15 -4.58
CA VAL A 304 -3.06 -26.91 -4.17
C VAL A 304 -3.10 -25.85 -3.09
N VAL A 305 -3.88 -24.80 -3.33
CA VAL A 305 -4.02 -23.67 -2.42
C VAL A 305 -4.69 -24.09 -1.12
N ARG A 306 -4.04 -23.78 0.01
CA ARG A 306 -4.48 -24.10 1.36
C ARG A 306 -4.31 -22.88 2.28
N GLU A 307 -5.09 -22.85 3.34
CA GLU A 307 -4.97 -21.84 4.40
C GLU A 307 -3.55 -21.84 5.00
N GLY A 308 -2.97 -20.64 5.18
CA GLY A 308 -1.62 -20.47 5.72
C GLY A 308 -0.47 -20.76 4.73
N MET A 309 -0.77 -21.30 3.54
CA MET A 309 0.23 -21.50 2.50
C MET A 309 0.75 -20.15 1.99
N LYS A 310 2.06 -20.02 1.80
CA LYS A 310 2.67 -18.84 1.18
C LYS A 310 2.34 -18.79 -0.31
N LYS A 311 1.92 -17.62 -0.78
CA LYS A 311 1.68 -17.35 -2.20
C LYS A 311 3.01 -17.38 -2.93
N GLY A 312 3.03 -17.98 -4.12
CA GLY A 312 4.24 -18.08 -4.93
C GLY A 312 4.64 -16.74 -5.56
N GLY A 313 5.92 -16.64 -5.94
CA GLY A 313 6.52 -15.45 -6.55
C GLY A 313 6.77 -14.30 -5.55
N ASP A 314 7.30 -13.19 -6.06
CA ASP A 314 7.55 -12.00 -5.26
C ASP A 314 6.24 -11.29 -4.91
N GLN A 315 5.98 -11.13 -3.62
CA GLN A 315 4.74 -10.52 -3.12
C GLN A 315 5.04 -9.21 -2.38
N TYR A 316 5.97 -8.41 -2.90
CA TYR A 316 6.28 -7.09 -2.34
C TYR A 316 5.03 -6.20 -2.33
N HIS A 317 4.69 -5.69 -1.15
CA HIS A 317 3.59 -4.78 -0.97
C HIS A 317 3.77 -3.93 0.29
N VAL A 318 2.96 -2.88 0.40
CA VAL A 318 2.98 -1.98 1.55
C VAL A 318 1.59 -1.88 2.14
N HIS A 319 1.52 -1.98 3.46
CA HIS A 319 0.35 -1.63 4.25
C HIS A 319 0.56 -0.25 4.86
N ILE A 320 -0.33 0.68 4.57
CA ILE A 320 -0.32 2.03 5.15
C ILE A 320 -1.57 2.20 6.00
N ILE A 321 -1.40 2.51 7.27
CA ILE A 321 -2.47 2.87 8.20
C ILE A 321 -2.49 4.39 8.30
N VAL A 322 -3.59 5.02 7.94
CA VAL A 322 -3.78 6.47 8.00
C VAL A 322 -4.91 6.81 8.94
N SER A 323 -4.69 7.76 9.85
CA SER A 323 -5.73 8.26 10.74
C SER A 323 -6.83 8.95 9.94
N ARG A 324 -8.06 8.91 10.45
CA ARG A 324 -9.20 9.62 9.86
C ARG A 324 -8.97 11.13 9.85
N TYR A 325 -8.22 11.68 10.80
CA TYR A 325 -8.09 13.13 10.93
C TYR A 325 -6.69 13.63 10.56
N ASP A 326 -6.61 14.88 10.11
CA ASP A 326 -5.33 15.58 9.96
C ASP A 326 -4.61 15.75 11.31
N ASN A 327 -3.33 16.10 11.25
CA ASN A 327 -2.43 16.23 12.39
C ASN A 327 -2.54 17.61 13.09
N CYS A 328 -3.70 18.27 13.05
CA CYS A 328 -3.87 19.56 13.72
C CYS A 328 -3.90 19.38 15.25
N PRO A 329 -3.04 20.04 16.05
CA PRO A 329 -3.03 19.90 17.51
C PRO A 329 -4.39 20.18 18.17
N ASP A 330 -5.12 21.20 17.71
CA ASP A 330 -6.46 21.53 18.23
C ASP A 330 -7.53 20.62 17.60
N LYS A 331 -8.10 19.74 18.43
CA LYS A 331 -9.15 18.78 18.07
C LYS A 331 -10.38 19.42 17.41
N ARG A 332 -10.66 20.70 17.66
CA ARG A 332 -11.80 21.44 17.08
C ARG A 332 -11.60 21.73 15.60
N PHE A 333 -10.36 21.97 15.20
CA PHE A 333 -10.01 22.34 13.83
C PHE A 333 -9.63 21.14 12.96
N LYS A 334 -9.41 19.97 13.59
CA LYS A 334 -9.13 18.73 12.88
C LYS A 334 -10.12 18.40 11.76
N GLY A 335 -9.54 18.03 10.62
CA GLY A 335 -10.23 17.71 9.40
C GLY A 335 -10.33 16.23 9.10
N SER A 336 -11.52 15.73 8.76
CA SER A 336 -11.67 14.33 8.30
C SER A 336 -11.06 14.14 6.90
N MET A 337 -10.25 13.10 6.76
CA MET A 337 -9.50 12.62 5.59
C MET A 337 -9.98 11.22 5.17
N SER A 338 -11.29 11.06 4.96
CA SER A 338 -11.87 9.76 4.62
C SER A 338 -11.83 9.52 3.10
N PRO A 339 -11.17 8.46 2.60
CA PRO A 339 -11.18 8.12 1.18
C PRO A 339 -12.51 7.45 0.76
N MET A 340 -13.35 7.15 1.74
CA MET A 340 -14.63 6.46 1.54
C MET A 340 -15.84 7.41 1.49
N ALA A 341 -15.63 8.73 1.55
CA ALA A 341 -16.72 9.69 1.46
C ALA A 341 -17.45 9.58 0.10
N ASN A 342 -18.78 9.50 0.12
CA ASN A 342 -19.61 9.40 -1.09
C ASN A 342 -19.77 10.74 -1.84
N HIS A 343 -19.45 11.86 -1.17
CA HIS A 343 -19.46 13.18 -1.77
C HIS A 343 -18.27 13.30 -2.73
N LYS A 344 -18.55 13.25 -4.04
CA LYS A 344 -17.59 13.56 -5.09
C LYS A 344 -17.87 14.99 -5.56
N ASN A 345 -16.92 15.90 -5.35
CA ASN A 345 -16.99 17.27 -5.87
C ASN A 345 -18.25 18.07 -5.49
N SER A 346 -18.91 17.76 -4.37
CA SER A 346 -20.00 18.62 -3.90
C SER A 346 -19.39 19.92 -3.36
N LYS A 347 -19.61 21.02 -4.09
CA LYS A 347 -19.46 22.36 -3.53
C LYS A 347 -20.49 22.48 -2.41
N ILE A 348 -20.05 22.73 -1.18
CA ILE A 348 -20.97 23.25 -0.18
C ILE A 348 -21.35 24.64 -0.67
N ALA A 349 -22.65 24.95 -0.74
CA ALA A 349 -23.13 26.29 -1.07
C ALA A 349 -22.39 27.31 -0.17
N GLY A 350 -21.61 28.21 -0.77
CA GLY A 350 -20.82 29.21 -0.05
C GLY A 350 -19.43 28.77 0.46
N LYS A 351 -18.89 27.63 0.02
CA LYS A 351 -17.45 27.32 0.20
C LYS A 351 -16.89 26.69 -1.07
N ASN A 352 -15.92 27.35 -1.69
CA ASN A 352 -15.09 26.81 -2.78
C ASN A 352 -14.20 25.60 -2.38
N ALA A 353 -14.49 24.96 -1.24
CA ALA A 353 -13.79 23.77 -0.79
C ALA A 353 -14.43 22.53 -1.43
N GLN A 354 -13.66 21.83 -2.26
CA GLN A 354 -14.02 20.53 -2.82
C GLN A 354 -14.14 19.53 -1.66
N VAL A 355 -15.37 19.16 -1.28
CA VAL A 355 -15.59 18.12 -0.27
C VAL A 355 -15.61 16.78 -0.97
N GLY A 356 -14.59 15.94 -0.72
CA GLY A 356 -14.57 14.58 -1.23
C GLY A 356 -13.19 13.98 -1.43
N PHE A 357 -13.19 12.71 -1.85
CA PHE A 357 -12.00 11.99 -2.32
C PHE A 357 -12.34 11.29 -3.64
N ASN A 358 -11.66 11.66 -4.72
CA ASN A 358 -11.82 11.04 -6.02
C ASN A 358 -10.84 9.87 -6.18
N ARG A 359 -11.32 8.66 -5.87
CA ARG A 359 -10.52 7.42 -5.95
C ARG A 359 -9.98 7.15 -7.36
N ASP A 360 -10.78 7.40 -8.40
CA ASP A 360 -10.36 7.16 -9.79
C ASP A 360 -9.18 8.07 -10.14
N GLU A 361 -9.24 9.35 -9.75
CA GLU A 361 -8.13 10.30 -9.94
C GLU A 361 -6.90 9.92 -9.10
N PHE A 362 -7.12 9.53 -7.83
CA PHE A 362 -6.04 9.07 -6.96
C PHE A 362 -5.29 7.86 -7.54
N PHE A 363 -6.00 6.88 -8.11
CA PHE A 363 -5.34 5.73 -8.74
C PHE A 363 -4.55 6.11 -9.99
N LYS A 364 -5.04 7.05 -10.80
CA LYS A 364 -4.29 7.54 -11.97
C LYS A 364 -3.03 8.30 -11.56
N GLN A 365 -3.14 9.19 -10.57
CA GLN A 365 -2.01 10.00 -10.11
C GLN A 365 -0.94 9.17 -9.42
N THR A 366 -1.32 8.12 -8.68
CA THR A 366 -0.35 7.19 -8.07
C THR A 366 0.38 6.37 -9.12
N GLU A 367 -0.32 5.81 -10.12
CA GLU A 367 0.36 5.14 -11.26
C GLU A 367 1.32 6.08 -11.99
N LYS A 368 0.88 7.30 -12.30
CA LYS A 368 1.73 8.30 -12.94
C LYS A 368 2.97 8.64 -12.09
N SER A 369 2.79 8.78 -10.77
CA SER A 369 3.89 9.05 -9.84
C SER A 369 4.89 7.89 -9.81
N PHE A 370 4.43 6.63 -9.81
CA PHE A 370 5.31 5.46 -9.93
C PHE A 370 6.09 5.49 -11.24
N ASP A 371 5.38 5.69 -12.35
CA ASP A 371 5.95 5.70 -13.70
C ASP A 371 7.01 6.81 -13.83
N GLN A 372 6.78 7.98 -13.23
CA GLN A 372 7.74 9.09 -13.19
C GLN A 372 8.93 8.82 -12.27
N LYS A 373 8.69 8.31 -11.06
CA LYS A 373 9.74 8.09 -10.04
C LYS A 373 10.71 6.99 -10.44
N PHE A 374 10.19 5.91 -11.01
CA PHE A 374 10.97 4.75 -11.38
C PHE A 374 11.21 4.64 -12.88
N HIS A 375 10.79 5.63 -13.68
CA HIS A 375 10.88 5.59 -15.14
C HIS A 375 10.27 4.30 -15.71
N TYR A 376 9.11 3.90 -15.19
CA TYR A 376 8.41 2.71 -15.64
C TYR A 376 7.52 3.04 -16.84
N GLU A 377 7.85 2.47 -18.00
CA GLU A 377 7.03 2.58 -19.20
C GLU A 377 5.84 1.63 -19.14
N ARG A 378 4.79 2.09 -18.45
CA ARG A 378 3.59 1.29 -18.23
C ARG A 378 2.89 0.94 -19.55
N PRO A 379 2.72 -0.37 -19.86
CA PRO A 379 1.96 -0.79 -21.03
C PRO A 379 0.51 -0.31 -20.96
N GLN A 380 -0.11 0.01 -22.11
CA GLN A 380 -1.48 0.53 -22.16
C GLN A 380 -2.51 -0.38 -21.47
N LYS A 381 -2.32 -1.71 -21.57
CA LYS A 381 -3.17 -2.73 -20.91
C LYS A 381 -3.10 -2.66 -19.38
N GLU A 382 -2.00 -2.16 -18.81
CA GLU A 382 -1.80 -2.04 -17.37
C GLU A 382 -2.32 -0.74 -16.78
N LYS A 383 -2.74 0.22 -17.61
CA LYS A 383 -3.24 1.50 -17.11
C LYS A 383 -4.56 1.30 -16.39
N TYR A 384 -4.72 1.99 -15.25
CA TYR A 384 -5.95 1.96 -14.47
C TYR A 384 -7.19 2.27 -15.32
N GLU A 385 -7.11 3.23 -16.24
CA GLU A 385 -8.21 3.61 -17.12
C GLU A 385 -8.72 2.43 -17.95
N GLN A 386 -7.80 1.70 -18.56
CA GLN A 386 -8.11 0.54 -19.38
C GLN A 386 -8.70 -0.59 -18.54
N ARG A 387 -8.07 -0.92 -17.40
CA ARG A 387 -8.59 -1.96 -16.48
C ARG A 387 -9.98 -1.59 -15.93
N ASN A 388 -10.21 -0.33 -15.61
CA ASN A 388 -11.50 0.14 -15.10
C ASN A 388 -12.58 0.11 -16.19
N PHE A 389 -12.23 0.45 -17.43
CA PHE A 389 -13.12 0.36 -18.58
C PHE A 389 -13.53 -1.09 -18.86
N GLU A 390 -12.57 -2.01 -18.91
CA GLU A 390 -12.80 -3.44 -19.10
C GLU A 390 -13.70 -4.02 -18.00
N ARG A 391 -13.41 -3.69 -16.73
CA ARG A 391 -14.26 -4.09 -15.60
C ARG A 391 -15.69 -3.58 -15.74
N LYS A 392 -15.89 -2.29 -16.05
CA LYS A 392 -17.23 -1.71 -16.20
C LYS A 392 -18.02 -2.34 -17.35
N ASN A 393 -17.36 -2.63 -18.47
CA ASN A 393 -18.01 -3.29 -19.61
C ASN A 393 -18.38 -4.73 -19.29
N TYR A 394 -17.51 -5.44 -18.57
CA TYR A 394 -17.81 -6.77 -18.06
C TYR A 394 -19.00 -6.74 -17.10
N ASP A 395 -19.03 -5.83 -16.12
CA ASP A 395 -20.14 -5.70 -15.16
C ASP A 395 -21.47 -5.39 -15.86
N ARG A 396 -21.44 -4.50 -16.86
CA ARG A 396 -22.61 -4.20 -17.70
C ARG A 396 -23.09 -5.42 -18.48
N THR A 397 -22.16 -6.21 -19.03
CA THR A 397 -22.48 -7.44 -19.77
C THR A 397 -23.06 -8.49 -18.84
N GLY A 398 -22.46 -8.69 -17.66
CA GLY A 398 -22.95 -9.57 -16.62
C GLY A 398 -24.32 -9.15 -16.08
N GLN A 399 -24.61 -7.85 -15.94
CA GLN A 399 -25.93 -7.34 -15.58
C GLN A 399 -26.96 -7.59 -16.68
N LYS A 400 -26.64 -7.32 -17.96
CA LYS A 400 -27.53 -7.62 -19.08
C LYS A 400 -27.86 -9.11 -19.15
N LEU A 401 -26.86 -9.96 -18.97
CA LEU A 401 -27.01 -11.42 -18.98
C LEU A 401 -27.80 -11.91 -17.77
N SER A 402 -27.55 -11.38 -16.58
CA SER A 402 -28.34 -11.65 -15.37
C SER A 402 -29.81 -11.24 -15.55
N ASN A 403 -30.07 -10.08 -16.14
CA ASN A 403 -31.42 -9.61 -16.43
C ASN A 403 -32.11 -10.45 -17.50
N ALA A 404 -31.37 -10.98 -18.48
CA ALA A 404 -31.89 -11.95 -19.46
C ALA A 404 -32.22 -13.30 -18.81
N VAL A 405 -31.32 -13.83 -17.96
CA VAL A 405 -31.53 -15.08 -17.18
C VAL A 405 -32.72 -14.96 -16.21
N LYS A 406 -33.02 -13.75 -15.71
CA LYS A 406 -34.21 -13.50 -14.89
C LYS A 406 -35.51 -13.48 -15.71
N ARG A 407 -35.46 -13.15 -17.01
CA ARG A 407 -36.62 -13.06 -17.90
C ARG A 407 -36.95 -14.37 -18.61
N THR A 408 -35.92 -15.16 -18.90
CA THR A 408 -35.98 -16.48 -19.55
C THR A 408 -35.34 -17.46 -18.59
N GLY A 409 -36.13 -18.36 -18.00
CA GLY A 409 -35.83 -19.13 -16.79
C GLY A 409 -34.41 -19.70 -16.63
N THR A 410 -34.01 -19.85 -15.36
CA THR A 410 -32.64 -20.10 -14.87
C THR A 410 -31.94 -21.35 -15.40
N GLU A 411 -32.67 -22.35 -15.90
CA GLU A 411 -32.08 -23.65 -16.29
C GLU A 411 -31.51 -23.65 -17.72
N ILE A 412 -32.09 -22.88 -18.65
CA ILE A 412 -31.72 -22.92 -20.07
C ILE A 412 -30.46 -22.08 -20.35
N LEU A 413 -30.19 -21.05 -19.54
CA LEU A 413 -29.14 -20.05 -19.82
C LEU A 413 -27.94 -20.08 -18.87
N GLN A 414 -27.93 -20.96 -17.85
CA GLN A 414 -26.74 -21.24 -17.03
C GLN A 414 -25.52 -21.71 -17.86
N PRO A 415 -25.67 -22.62 -18.86
CA PRO A 415 -24.56 -23.02 -19.72
C PRO A 415 -24.05 -21.84 -20.55
N LEU A 416 -24.96 -21.06 -21.15
CA LEU A 416 -24.63 -19.86 -21.93
C LEU A 416 -23.90 -18.81 -21.07
N LYS A 417 -24.30 -18.63 -19.81
CA LYS A 417 -23.61 -17.74 -18.88
C LYS A 417 -22.17 -18.19 -18.64
N ASN A 418 -21.97 -19.49 -18.42
CA ASN A 418 -20.63 -20.05 -18.21
C ASN A 418 -19.79 -20.04 -19.51
N GLU A 419 -20.43 -20.14 -20.66
CA GLU A 419 -19.79 -20.16 -21.99
C GLU A 419 -19.43 -18.76 -22.49
N VAL A 420 -20.28 -17.74 -22.28
CA VAL A 420 -19.92 -16.33 -22.53
C VAL A 420 -18.76 -15.89 -21.63
N MET A 421 -18.74 -16.37 -20.38
CA MET A 421 -17.62 -16.14 -19.46
C MET A 421 -16.32 -16.84 -19.90
N ARG A 422 -16.41 -17.92 -20.67
CA ARG A 422 -15.28 -18.61 -21.29
C ARG A 422 -14.83 -17.93 -22.60
N ASN A 423 -15.79 -17.55 -23.46
CA ASN A 423 -15.56 -17.03 -24.81
C ASN A 423 -15.26 -15.54 -24.88
N THR A 424 -15.49 -14.76 -23.81
CA THR A 424 -15.01 -13.36 -23.69
C THR A 424 -13.49 -13.25 -23.49
N GLY A 425 -12.73 -14.33 -23.73
CA GLY A 425 -11.27 -14.36 -23.62
C GLY A 425 -10.74 -14.27 -22.19
N MET A 426 -11.60 -14.27 -21.16
CA MET A 426 -11.16 -14.04 -19.78
C MET A 426 -10.45 -15.21 -19.12
N ASN A 427 -10.55 -16.42 -19.68
CA ASN A 427 -9.68 -17.53 -19.28
C ASN A 427 -8.29 -17.46 -19.91
N GLU A 428 -8.06 -16.59 -20.90
CA GLU A 428 -6.77 -16.45 -21.60
C GLU A 428 -6.09 -15.10 -21.35
N ILE A 429 -6.83 -14.01 -21.16
CA ILE A 429 -6.26 -12.71 -20.75
C ILE A 429 -5.69 -12.79 -19.32
N SER A 430 -6.23 -13.66 -18.47
CA SER A 430 -5.66 -14.00 -17.15
C SER A 430 -4.48 -14.99 -17.20
N LYS A 431 -4.15 -15.49 -18.40
CA LYS A 431 -3.03 -16.40 -18.72
C LYS A 431 -1.92 -15.75 -19.57
N LEU A 432 -2.12 -14.55 -20.10
CA LEU A 432 -1.06 -13.81 -20.81
C LEU A 432 -0.21 -13.02 -19.82
N ASN A 433 0.59 -13.74 -19.04
CA ASN A 433 1.82 -13.22 -18.46
C ASN A 433 2.95 -14.01 -19.12
N ILE A 434 3.66 -13.42 -20.09
CA ILE A 434 5.07 -13.67 -20.44
C ILE A 434 5.51 -12.58 -21.45
N SER A 435 6.78 -12.20 -21.30
CA SER A 435 7.68 -11.26 -21.96
C SER A 435 7.62 -11.15 -23.51
N ASN A 436 8.22 -10.18 -24.22
CA ASN A 436 9.64 -9.78 -24.24
C ASN A 436 9.88 -8.50 -25.10
N ASN A 437 10.97 -7.80 -24.76
CA ASN A 437 11.94 -7.01 -25.56
C ASN A 437 11.62 -5.60 -26.11
N VAL A 438 12.57 -4.68 -25.82
CA VAL A 438 13.31 -3.71 -26.68
C VAL A 438 13.77 -2.56 -25.75
N SER A 439 15.00 -2.53 -25.21
CA SER A 439 16.22 -1.80 -25.71
C SER A 439 15.93 -0.38 -26.22
N LYS A 440 16.68 0.69 -25.94
CA LYS A 440 18.08 0.89 -25.53
C LYS A 440 18.21 2.38 -25.14
N GLU A 441 19.15 2.64 -24.22
CA GLU A 441 19.80 3.93 -23.94
C GLU A 441 18.92 5.09 -23.44
N LEU A 442 19.29 5.64 -22.28
CA LEU A 442 19.59 7.06 -22.10
C LEU A 442 19.94 7.31 -20.63
N GLY A 443 21.15 7.83 -20.41
CA GLY A 443 21.71 8.03 -19.08
C GLY A 443 21.15 9.25 -18.36
N PHE A 444 20.55 9.02 -17.19
CA PHE A 444 20.49 9.98 -16.09
C PHE A 444 20.13 9.28 -14.77
N ARG A 445 20.61 9.83 -13.63
CA ARG A 445 20.53 9.20 -12.30
C ARG A 445 19.32 9.71 -11.51
N VAL A 446 18.53 8.80 -10.94
CA VAL A 446 17.54 9.12 -9.89
C VAL A 446 18.27 9.15 -8.54
N PRO A 447 18.24 10.25 -7.78
CA PRO A 447 18.87 10.29 -6.46
C PRO A 447 17.97 9.58 -5.44
N MET A 448 18.24 8.31 -5.13
CA MET A 448 17.78 7.71 -3.87
C MET A 448 18.72 8.20 -2.77
N SER A 449 18.23 8.99 -1.82
CA SER A 449 19.02 9.38 -0.65
C SER A 449 19.18 8.19 0.27
N ILE A 450 20.41 7.76 0.51
CA ILE A 450 20.75 6.58 1.32
C ILE A 450 21.29 7.05 2.68
N PRO A 451 20.78 6.54 3.82
CA PRO A 451 21.49 6.66 5.09
C PRO A 451 22.72 5.74 5.11
N LYS A 452 23.81 6.21 5.72
CA LYS A 452 25.11 5.53 5.79
C LYS A 452 25.05 4.32 6.72
N THR A 453 25.88 3.29 6.45
CA THR A 453 26.04 2.00 7.20
C THR A 453 24.86 1.04 6.99
N PRO A 454 24.96 -0.30 6.73
CA PRO A 454 26.04 -1.30 6.62
C PRO A 454 26.44 -1.71 5.18
N MET A 455 25.77 -1.20 4.15
CA MET A 455 26.12 -1.42 2.74
C MET A 455 27.57 -1.02 2.42
N GLU A 456 28.08 0.01 3.10
CA GLU A 456 29.48 0.45 2.96
C GLU A 456 30.47 -0.55 3.59
N ALA A 457 30.06 -1.25 4.65
CA ALA A 457 30.87 -2.29 5.28
C ALA A 457 30.89 -3.58 4.43
N SER A 458 29.75 -3.98 3.86
CA SER A 458 29.68 -5.10 2.93
C SER A 458 30.43 -4.81 1.63
N ILE A 459 30.31 -3.60 1.05
CA ILE A 459 31.12 -3.16 -0.09
C ILE A 459 32.62 -3.23 0.23
N LYS A 460 33.04 -2.78 1.42
CA LYS A 460 34.45 -2.82 1.85
C LYS A 460 34.97 -4.26 1.98
N LEU A 461 34.15 -5.17 2.49
CA LEU A 461 34.46 -6.59 2.61
C LEU A 461 34.51 -7.30 1.24
N ILE A 462 33.57 -7.00 0.36
CA ILE A 462 33.54 -7.51 -1.02
C ILE A 462 34.81 -7.07 -1.75
N ARG A 463 35.15 -5.77 -1.68
CA ARG A 463 36.37 -5.24 -2.29
C ARG A 463 37.64 -5.89 -1.74
N SER A 464 37.73 -6.08 -0.42
CA SER A 464 38.90 -6.74 0.19
C SER A 464 38.99 -8.22 -0.17
N THR A 465 37.86 -8.92 -0.32
CA THR A 465 37.81 -10.34 -0.71
C THR A 465 38.17 -10.52 -2.19
N ILE A 466 37.67 -9.67 -3.07
CA ILE A 466 38.04 -9.66 -4.50
C ILE A 466 39.52 -9.30 -4.66
N GLN A 467 40.02 -8.35 -3.89
CA GLN A 467 41.43 -8.00 -3.89
C GLN A 467 42.27 -9.22 -3.48
N LYS A 468 41.90 -9.93 -2.41
CA LYS A 468 42.57 -11.18 -2.00
C LYS A 468 42.50 -12.27 -3.07
N ILE A 469 41.34 -12.48 -3.70
CA ILE A 469 41.18 -13.48 -4.78
C ILE A 469 42.02 -13.08 -6.01
N SER A 470 42.09 -11.78 -6.34
CA SER A 470 42.92 -11.26 -7.43
C SER A 470 44.43 -11.29 -7.12
N GLU A 471 44.83 -11.18 -5.87
CA GLU A 471 46.23 -11.33 -5.44
C GLU A 471 46.66 -12.79 -5.49
N VAL A 472 45.78 -13.72 -5.07
CA VAL A 472 46.00 -15.17 -5.19
C VAL A 472 46.09 -15.63 -6.65
N SER A 473 45.31 -15.04 -7.56
CA SER A 473 45.37 -15.39 -9.00
C SER A 473 46.57 -14.78 -9.75
N LYS A 474 47.27 -13.80 -9.15
CA LYS A 474 48.49 -13.19 -9.71
C LYS A 474 49.79 -13.79 -9.13
N GLY A 475 49.69 -14.67 -8.13
CA GLY A 475 50.81 -15.29 -7.42
C GLY A 475 51.11 -16.75 -7.82
N ILE A 476 50.72 -17.18 -9.02
CA ILE A 476 51.05 -18.51 -9.59
C ILE A 476 51.88 -18.32 -10.85
#